data_AF-A0A5K3F0M1-F1
#
_entry.id   AF-A0A5K3F0M1-F1
#
_cell.length_a   1.000
_cell.length_b   1.000
_cell.length_c   1.000
_cell.angle_alpha   90.00
_cell.angle_beta   90.00
_cell.angle_gamma   90.00
#
_symmetry.space_group_name_H-M   'P 1'
#
loop_
_entity.id
_entity.type
_entity.pdbx_description
1 polymer ?
#
loop_
_entity_poly.entity_id
_entity_poly.type
_entity_poly.pdbx_seq_one_letter_code
_entity_poly.pdbx_strand_id
1 'polypeptide(L)' 'MAEFDYVCYGKIYRVESQDGSEDCSRLACYVSFGGLLMRLTGDASNLEGFRVGKHLYLMMKKLAF' A
#
# COMPACT_ATOMS: atom_id res chain seq x y z
N MET A 1 -0.59 -26.30 3.59
CA MET A 1 -1.35 -25.32 2.78
C MET A 1 -1.30 -23.98 3.50
N ALA A 2 -0.24 -23.21 3.29
CA ALA A 2 -0.23 -21.78 3.57
C ALA A 2 0.15 -21.15 2.23
N GLU A 3 -0.75 -20.36 1.64
CA GLU A 3 -0.56 -19.84 0.28
C GLU A 3 0.52 -18.74 0.23
N PHE A 4 0.80 -18.13 1.38
CA PHE A 4 1.75 -17.03 1.59
C PHE A 4 2.72 -17.34 2.74
N ASP A 5 3.96 -16.87 2.63
CA ASP A 5 5.02 -17.10 3.62
C ASP A 5 5.03 -16.04 4.73
N TYR A 6 4.48 -14.86 4.45
CA TYR A 6 4.49 -13.74 5.38
C TYR A 6 3.19 -12.94 5.30
N VAL A 7 2.61 -12.63 6.46
CA VAL A 7 1.38 -11.85 6.59
C VAL A 7 1.58 -10.75 7.63
N CYS A 8 1.20 -9.51 7.29
CA CYS A 8 1.20 -8.38 8.21
C CYS A 8 -0.15 -7.69 8.23
N TYR A 9 -0.55 -7.20 9.41
CA TYR A 9 -1.74 -6.38 9.60
C TYR A 9 -1.33 -4.94 9.88
N GLY A 10 -1.89 -4.01 9.12
CA GLY A 10 -1.52 -2.60 9.22
C GLY A 10 -2.67 -1.67 8.89
N LYS A 11 -2.41 -0.38 9.08
CA LYS A 11 -3.37 0.69 8.85
C LYS A 11 -2.78 1.75 7.95
N ILE A 12 -3.57 2.22 6.99
CA ILE A 12 -3.22 3.37 6.16
C ILE A 12 -3.33 4.62 7.04
N TYR A 13 -2.24 5.34 7.21
CA TYR A 13 -2.23 6.58 7.99
C TYR A 13 -2.14 7.83 7.11
N ARG A 14 -1.62 7.72 5.88
CA ARG A 14 -1.48 8.85 4.96
C ARG A 14 -1.62 8.38 3.52
N VAL A 15 -2.25 9.22 2.71
CA VAL A 15 -2.39 9.06 1.27
C VAL A 15 -2.09 10.43 0.66
N GLU A 16 -1.17 10.48 -0.30
CA GLU A 16 -0.79 11.70 -1.01
C GLU A 16 -1.08 11.52 -2.51
N SER A 17 -1.83 12.48 -3.07
CA SER A 17 -2.01 12.64 -4.50
C SER A 17 -1.02 13.69 -4.98
N GLN A 18 -0.25 13.42 -6.03
CA GLN A 18 0.67 14.43 -6.57
C GLN A 18 -0.09 15.38 -7.51
N ASP A 19 -0.75 16.40 -6.95
CA ASP A 19 -1.62 17.34 -7.67
C ASP A 19 -0.85 18.48 -8.37
N GLY A 20 0.26 18.20 -9.07
CA GLY A 20 1.17 19.26 -9.54
C GLY A 20 1.82 19.08 -10.90
N SER A 21 1.49 18.05 -11.67
CA SER A 21 2.09 17.83 -13.00
C SER A 21 1.07 17.14 -13.89
N GLU A 22 1.15 17.38 -15.19
CA GLU A 22 0.20 16.93 -16.21
C GLU A 22 0.03 15.39 -16.27
N ASP A 23 0.88 14.64 -15.54
CA ASP A 23 0.73 13.24 -15.13
C ASP A 23 -0.02 13.10 -13.80
N CYS A 24 -1.31 13.45 -13.78
CA CYS A 24 -2.25 13.35 -12.65
C CYS A 24 -2.54 11.89 -12.19
N SER A 25 -1.64 10.95 -12.44
CA SER A 25 -1.87 9.53 -12.20
C SER A 25 -1.12 9.00 -10.98
N ARG A 26 -0.04 9.62 -10.48
CA ARG A 26 0.76 8.99 -9.42
C ARG A 26 0.27 9.34 -8.01
N LEU A 27 0.02 8.30 -7.22
CA LEU A 27 -0.50 8.35 -5.87
C LEU A 27 0.46 7.59 -4.92
N ALA A 28 0.75 8.19 -3.75
CA ALA A 28 1.62 7.64 -2.73
C ALA A 28 0.83 7.30 -1.46
N CYS A 29 0.72 6.02 -1.14
CA CYS A 29 0.07 5.50 0.06
C CYS A 29 1.09 5.12 1.12
N TYR A 30 0.82 5.49 2.37
CA TYR A 30 1.64 5.14 3.51
C TYR A 30 0.86 4.28 4.50
N VAL A 31 1.47 3.15 4.87
CA VAL A 31 0.90 2.14 5.76
C VAL A 31 1.82 1.97 6.96
N SER A 32 1.23 1.80 8.15
CA SER A 32 1.94 1.39 9.36
C SER A 32 1.49 0.01 9.80
N PHE A 33 2.43 -0.93 9.94
CA PHE A 33 2.23 -2.27 10.48
C PHE A 33 2.79 -2.33 11.91
N GLY A 34 2.14 -1.66 12.85
CA GLY A 34 2.55 -1.68 14.27
C GLY A 34 3.90 -1.01 14.56
N GLY A 35 4.31 -0.02 13.75
CA GLY A 35 5.60 0.66 13.84
C GLY A 35 6.49 0.47 12.62
N LEU A 36 6.21 -0.55 11.79
CA LEU A 36 6.88 -0.71 10.50
C LEU A 36 6.20 0.14 9.43
N LEU A 37 6.91 1.13 8.90
CA LEU A 37 6.39 2.04 7.88
C LEU A 37 6.64 1.48 6.48
N MET A 38 5.60 1.52 5.64
CA MET A 38 5.65 1.17 4.23
C MET A 38 5.14 2.34 3.39
N ARG A 39 5.81 2.62 2.27
CA ARG A 39 5.39 3.58 1.24
C ARG A 39 5.16 2.84 -0.06
N LEU A 40 3.96 2.92 -0.60
CA LEU A 40 3.57 2.36 -1.89
C LEU A 40 3.23 3.52 -2.84
N THR A 41 3.97 3.63 -3.94
CA THR A 41 3.71 4.61 -4.99
C THR A 41 3.23 3.90 -6.25
N GLY A 42 2.14 4.35 -6.85
CA GLY A 42 1.60 3.76 -8.08
C GLY A 42 0.52 4.61 -8.70
N ASP A 43 -0.08 4.14 -9.79
CA ASP A 43 -1.13 4.87 -10.49
C ASP A 43 -2.46 4.88 -9.73
N ALA A 44 -3.18 6.00 -9.75
CA ALA A 44 -4.38 6.26 -8.97
C ALA A 44 -5.50 5.25 -9.27
N SER A 45 -5.60 4.78 -10.51
CA SER A 45 -6.55 3.74 -10.93
C SER A 45 -6.37 2.41 -10.19
N ASN A 46 -5.13 2.07 -9.83
CA ASN A 46 -4.85 0.84 -9.06
C ASN A 46 -5.03 1.06 -7.55
N LEU A 47 -5.12 2.31 -7.10
CA LEU A 47 -5.21 2.69 -5.69
C LEU A 47 -6.59 3.23 -5.28
N GLU A 48 -7.63 3.05 -6.11
CA GLU A 48 -9.00 3.57 -5.88
C GLU A 48 -9.67 3.06 -4.57
N GLY A 49 -9.09 2.06 -3.90
CA GLY A 49 -9.56 1.54 -2.62
C GLY A 49 -8.86 2.08 -1.36
N PHE A 50 -7.70 2.74 -1.51
CA PHE A 50 -6.82 3.12 -0.40
C PHE A 50 -7.29 4.43 0.23
N ARG A 51 -7.86 4.35 1.42
CA ARG A 51 -8.28 5.51 2.22
C ARG A 51 -7.58 5.51 3.56
N VAL A 52 -7.23 6.71 4.04
CA VAL A 52 -6.72 6.90 5.40
C VAL A 52 -7.71 6.29 6.40
N GLY A 53 -7.18 5.56 7.38
CA GLY A 53 -7.98 4.92 8.42
C GLY A 53 -8.35 3.47 8.14
N LYS A 54 -8.23 3.00 6.88
CA LYS A 54 -8.50 1.60 6.55
C LYS A 54 -7.40 0.67 7.06
N HIS A 55 -7.83 -0.48 7.55
CA HIS A 55 -6.96 -1.59 7.89
C HIS A 55 -6.79 -2.50 6.69
N LEU A 56 -5.59 -3.05 6.53
CA LEU A 56 -5.25 -3.92 5.42
C LEU A 56 -4.26 -5.00 5.83
N TYR A 57 -4.32 -6.10 5.10
CA TYR A 57 -3.43 -7.25 5.27
C TYR A 57 -2.44 -7.27 4.11
N LEU A 58 -1.15 -7.21 4.44
CA LEU A 58 -0.07 -7.43 3.49
C LEU A 58 0.25 -8.91 3.47
N MET A 59 0.19 -9.54 2.31
CA MET A 59 0.53 -10.95 2.12
C MET A 59 1.70 -11.03 1.13
N MET A 60 2.78 -11.71 1.52
CA MET A 60 3.95 -11.91 0.69
C MET A 60 4.26 -13.40 0.59
N LYS A 61 4.63 -13.83 -0.62
CA LYS A 61 5.13 -15.17 -0.90
C LYS A 61 6.45 -15.03 -1.63
N LYS A 62 7.48 -15.73 -1.16
CA LYS A 62 8.76 -15.75 -1.85
C LYS A 62 8.65 -16.67 -3.06
N LEU A 63 8.76 -16.10 -4.26
CA LEU A 63 8.95 -16.89 -5.47
C LEU A 63 10.44 -17.27 -5.55
N ALA A 64 10.75 -18.54 -5.32
CA ALA A 64 12.06 -19.09 -5.65
C ALA A 64 12.03 -19.42 -7.15
N PHE A 65 12.83 -18.69 -7.93
CA PHE A 65 13.19 -19.06 -9.29
C PHE A 65 14.48 -19.89 -9.27
#